data_AF-A0A653HCN8-F1
#
_entry.id   AF-A0A653HCN8-F1
#
_cell.length_a   1.000
_cell.length_b   1.000
_cell.length_c   1.000
_cell.angle_alpha   90.00
_cell.angle_beta   90.00
_cell.angle_gamma   90.00
#
_symmetry.space_group_name_H-M   'P 1'
#
loop_
_entity.id
_entity.type
_entity.pdbx_description
1 polymer ?
#
loop_
_entity_poly.entity_id
_entity_poly.type
_entity_poly.pdbx_seq_one_letter_code
_entity_poly.pdbx_strand_id
1 'polypeptide(L)'
;MIHKLIFYNQKRFLGNIVRGPMSTEINKNFKCAKSFFYEKSYTYHDFKQRCESVRIFVYFGLVFLLSLDLWINPLKSSYWNQFSPYKVVKNFCCFFFKKPDNIFKHNGSTAYDKYIQMIKN
;
A
#
# COMPACT_ATOMS: atom_id res chain seq x y z
N MET A 1 17.20 -25.53 39.84
CA MET A 1 17.01 -24.08 40.02
C MET A 1 16.68 -23.47 38.66
N ILE A 2 15.40 -23.38 38.33
CA ILE A 2 14.91 -22.91 37.00
C ILE A 2 14.43 -21.47 37.18
N HIS A 3 15.13 -20.53 36.56
CA HIS A 3 14.83 -19.10 36.63
C HIS A 3 13.57 -18.81 35.80
N LYS A 4 12.44 -18.59 36.47
CA LYS A 4 11.17 -18.22 35.84
C LYS A 4 11.21 -16.72 35.53
N LEU A 5 11.63 -16.36 34.31
CA LEU A 5 11.60 -14.98 33.81
C LEU A 5 10.14 -14.58 33.55
N ILE A 6 9.46 -14.11 34.59
CA ILE A 6 8.15 -13.49 34.49
C ILE A 6 8.38 -12.09 33.94
N PHE A 7 8.19 -11.92 32.64
CA PHE A 7 8.08 -10.59 32.03
C PHE A 7 6.81 -9.92 32.59
N TYR A 8 6.99 -9.09 33.61
CA TYR A 8 5.92 -8.27 34.18
C TYR A 8 5.59 -7.16 33.18
N ASN A 9 4.67 -7.44 32.28
CA ASN A 9 4.20 -6.50 31.28
C ASN A 9 3.40 -5.40 32.01
N GLN A 10 4.08 -4.33 32.44
CA GLN A 10 3.41 -3.19 33.06
C GLN A 10 2.50 -2.50 32.05
N LYS A 11 1.23 -2.89 32.03
CA LYS A 11 0.18 -2.21 31.28
C LYS A 11 -0.21 -0.95 32.04
N ARG A 12 0.35 0.19 31.65
CA ARG A 12 -0.10 1.48 32.15
C ARG A 12 -1.42 1.83 31.47
N PHE A 13 -2.53 1.57 32.14
CA PHE A 13 -3.85 2.01 31.70
C PHE A 13 -3.98 3.52 31.98
N LEU A 14 -3.20 4.35 31.28
CA LEU A 14 -3.51 5.78 31.18
C LEU A 14 -4.92 5.83 30.59
N GLY A 15 -5.91 6.28 31.36
CA GLY A 15 -7.35 6.25 31.05
C GLY A 15 -7.79 7.07 29.82
N ASN A 16 -7.03 6.99 28.74
CA ASN A 16 -7.29 7.56 27.44
C ASN A 16 -7.71 6.45 26.47
N ILE A 17 -8.66 5.63 26.92
CA ILE A 17 -9.43 4.75 26.04
C ILE A 17 -10.11 5.68 25.05
N VAL A 18 -9.94 5.39 23.77
CA VAL A 18 -10.52 6.23 22.72
C VAL A 18 -12.04 6.12 22.85
N ARG A 19 -12.73 7.25 23.06
CA ARG A 19 -14.19 7.30 23.36
C ARG A 19 -15.07 6.98 22.13
N GLY A 20 -14.58 6.18 21.20
CA GLY A 20 -15.26 5.91 19.96
C GLY A 20 -15.83 4.49 19.85
N PRO A 21 -16.41 4.16 18.70
CA PRO A 21 -16.94 2.82 18.43
C PRO A 21 -15.87 1.75 18.67
N MET A 22 -16.32 0.62 19.19
CA MET A 22 -15.45 -0.53 19.40
C MET A 22 -14.94 -1.04 18.04
N SER A 23 -13.76 -1.67 18.02
CA SER A 23 -13.16 -2.18 16.77
C SER A 23 -14.05 -3.17 16.02
N THR A 24 -14.95 -3.86 16.74
CA THR A 24 -15.94 -4.80 16.20
C THR A 24 -17.07 -4.11 15.42
N GLU A 25 -17.34 -2.83 15.65
CA GLU A 25 -18.42 -2.09 15.02
C GLU A 25 -18.00 -1.50 13.66
N ILE A 26 -17.86 -2.36 12.65
CA ILE A 26 -17.29 -2.02 11.33
C ILE A 26 -18.03 -0.84 10.67
N ASN A 27 -19.36 -0.81 10.72
CA ASN A 27 -20.16 0.26 10.07
C ASN A 27 -19.87 1.64 10.69
N LYS A 28 -19.76 1.72 12.02
CA LYS A 28 -19.43 2.97 12.71
C LYS A 28 -17.98 3.38 12.44
N ASN A 29 -17.06 2.42 12.47
CA ASN A 29 -15.66 2.65 12.10
C ASN A 29 -15.53 3.14 10.65
N PHE A 30 -16.32 2.63 9.72
CA PHE A 30 -16.31 3.08 8.34
C PHE A 30 -16.73 4.55 8.20
N LYS A 31 -17.79 4.96 8.92
CA LYS A 31 -18.21 6.37 8.96
C LYS A 31 -17.10 7.27 9.55
N CYS A 32 -16.45 6.84 10.63
CA CYS A 32 -15.33 7.56 11.23
C CYS A 32 -14.08 7.62 10.30
N ALA A 33 -13.80 6.53 9.59
CA ALA A 33 -12.70 6.50 8.62
C ALA A 33 -12.99 7.42 7.43
N LYS A 34 -14.25 7.46 6.96
CA LYS A 34 -14.67 8.38 5.91
C LYS A 34 -14.49 9.84 6.36
N SER A 35 -14.95 10.19 7.56
CA SER A 35 -14.83 11.55 8.08
C SER A 35 -13.37 11.99 8.32
N PHE A 36 -12.42 11.07 8.41
CA PHE A 36 -10.98 11.40 8.41
C PHE A 36 -10.55 12.17 7.15
N PHE A 37 -11.13 11.86 5.99
CA PHE A 37 -10.72 12.45 4.71
C PHE A 37 -11.49 13.73 4.36
N TYR A 38 -12.72 13.87 4.84
CA TYR A 38 -13.59 15.01 4.48
C TYR A 38 -13.69 16.08 5.57
N GLU A 39 -13.43 15.76 6.83
CA GLU A 39 -13.64 16.67 7.95
C GLU A 39 -12.36 16.94 8.74
N LYS A 40 -12.15 18.21 9.11
CA LYS A 40 -11.09 18.58 10.05
C LYS A 40 -11.45 18.09 11.46
N SER A 41 -10.49 17.48 12.15
CA SER A 41 -10.65 17.11 13.57
C SER A 41 -10.34 18.31 14.46
N TYR A 42 -11.29 18.69 15.31
CA TYR A 42 -11.11 19.79 16.27
C TYR A 42 -10.50 19.32 17.60
N THR A 43 -10.81 18.09 18.01
CA THR A 43 -10.29 17.49 19.25
C THR A 43 -9.23 16.43 18.94
N TYR A 44 -8.18 16.36 19.75
CA TYR A 44 -7.17 15.31 19.65
C TYR A 44 -7.76 13.89 19.79
N HIS A 45 -8.75 13.73 20.67
CA HIS A 45 -9.44 12.45 20.85
C HIS A 45 -10.17 11.99 19.59
N ASP A 46 -10.80 12.91 18.86
CA ASP A 46 -11.51 12.60 17.61
C ASP A 46 -10.52 12.22 16.51
N PHE A 47 -9.41 12.96 16.40
CA PHE A 47 -8.34 12.63 15.47
C PHE A 47 -7.77 11.23 15.74
N LYS A 48 -7.49 10.91 17.01
CA LYS A 48 -7.00 9.59 17.42
C LYS A 48 -7.99 8.49 17.05
N GLN A 49 -9.28 8.69 17.31
CA GLN A 49 -10.31 7.70 16.96
C GLN A 49 -10.36 7.44 15.46
N ARG A 50 -10.38 8.50 14.65
CA ARG A 50 -10.43 8.38 13.19
C ARG A 50 -9.20 7.64 12.66
N CYS A 51 -8.02 7.92 13.20
CA CYS A 51 -6.78 7.20 12.85
C CYS A 51 -6.85 5.70 13.19
N GLU A 52 -7.36 5.35 14.37
CA GLU A 52 -7.56 3.94 14.75
C GLU A 52 -8.58 3.24 13.83
N SER A 53 -9.68 3.91 13.48
CA SER A 53 -10.65 3.37 12.52
C SER A 53 -10.01 3.16 11.13
N VAL A 54 -9.24 4.12 10.63
CA VAL A 54 -8.51 4.01 9.34
C VAL A 54 -7.51 2.86 9.37
N ARG A 55 -6.77 2.68 10.47
CA ARG A 55 -5.74 1.62 10.60
C ARG A 55 -6.31 0.24 10.28
N ILE A 56 -7.50 -0.08 10.80
CA ILE A 56 -8.14 -1.38 10.57
C ILE A 56 -8.43 -1.57 9.07
N PHE A 57 -8.97 -0.56 8.40
CA PHE A 57 -9.26 -0.64 6.96
C PHE A 57 -8.00 -0.71 6.11
N VAL A 58 -6.94 0.01 6.47
CA VAL A 58 -5.65 -0.05 5.77
C VAL A 58 -5.04 -1.45 5.90
N TYR A 59 -5.06 -2.02 7.11
CA TYR A 59 -4.54 -3.37 7.35
C TYR A 59 -5.27 -4.41 6.51
N PHE A 60 -6.60 -4.46 6.61
CA PHE A 60 -7.39 -5.43 5.85
C PHE A 60 -7.34 -5.16 4.34
N GLY A 61 -7.31 -3.91 3.91
CA GLY A 61 -7.16 -3.54 2.50
C GLY A 61 -5.84 -4.02 1.94
N LEU A 62 -4.74 -3.83 2.65
CA LEU A 62 -3.42 -4.28 2.21
C LEU A 62 -3.35 -5.81 2.16
N VAL A 63 -3.82 -6.50 3.20
CA VAL A 63 -3.87 -7.97 3.23
C VAL A 63 -4.73 -8.52 2.11
N PHE A 64 -5.87 -7.89 1.83
CA PHE A 64 -6.77 -8.29 0.75
C PHE A 64 -6.14 -8.09 -0.62
N LEU A 65 -5.49 -6.94 -0.85
CA LEU A 65 -4.78 -6.67 -2.10
C LEU A 65 -3.64 -7.67 -2.34
N LEU A 66 -2.82 -7.95 -1.33
CA LEU A 66 -1.75 -8.94 -1.44
C LEU A 66 -2.30 -10.36 -1.66
N SER A 67 -3.39 -10.72 -0.98
CA SER A 67 -4.06 -12.00 -1.18
C SER A 67 -4.62 -12.15 -2.61
N LEU A 68 -5.21 -11.08 -3.14
CA LEU A 68 -5.70 -11.05 -4.52
C LEU A 68 -4.56 -11.14 -5.54
N ASP A 69 -3.47 -10.40 -5.32
CA ASP A 69 -2.29 -10.48 -6.19
C ASP A 69 -1.73 -11.90 -6.22
N LEU A 70 -1.68 -12.57 -5.06
CA LEU A 70 -1.25 -13.96 -4.96
C LEU A 70 -2.20 -14.93 -5.67
N TRP A 71 -3.50 -14.66 -5.63
CA TRP A 71 -4.49 -15.51 -6.28
C TRP A 71 -4.42 -15.40 -7.80
N ILE A 72 -4.22 -14.19 -8.34
CA ILE A 72 -4.09 -13.93 -9.78
C ILE A 72 -2.73 -14.43 -10.30
N ASN A 73 -1.66 -14.17 -9.53
CA ASN A 73 -0.28 -14.56 -9.85
C ASN A 73 0.18 -15.63 -8.86
N PRO A 74 -0.15 -16.92 -9.09
CA PRO A 74 0.32 -17.98 -8.21
C PRO A 74 1.84 -17.95 -8.11
N LEU A 75 2.36 -18.19 -6.91
CA LEU A 75 3.80 -18.19 -6.59
C LEU A 75 4.56 -19.17 -7.49
N LYS A 76 4.99 -18.71 -8.66
CA LYS A 76 5.95 -19.43 -9.49
C LYS A 76 7.28 -19.45 -8.75
N SER A 77 8.07 -20.52 -8.92
CA SER A 77 9.42 -20.63 -8.34
C SER A 77 10.35 -19.46 -8.73
N SER A 78 10.04 -18.74 -9.81
CA SER A 78 10.70 -17.50 -10.25
C SER A 78 10.29 -16.23 -9.46
N TYR A 79 9.52 -16.36 -8.37
CA TYR A 79 9.06 -15.23 -7.55
C TYR A 79 10.20 -14.27 -7.17
N TRP A 80 11.32 -14.82 -6.70
CA TRP A 80 12.50 -14.04 -6.31
C TRP A 80 13.17 -13.32 -7.48
N ASN A 81 13.05 -13.84 -8.71
CA ASN A 81 13.57 -13.17 -9.90
C ASN A 81 12.67 -12.01 -10.33
N GLN A 82 11.36 -12.08 -10.10
CA GLN A 82 10.41 -11.01 -10.46
C GLN A 82 10.37 -9.92 -9.39
N PHE A 83 10.31 -10.30 -8.11
CA PHE A 83 10.22 -9.40 -6.96
C PHE A 83 11.56 -9.07 -6.31
N SER A 84 12.69 -9.35 -6.97
CA SER A 84 13.99 -8.91 -6.46
C SER A 84 13.95 -7.40 -6.17
N PRO A 85 14.40 -6.95 -4.98
CA PRO A 85 14.33 -5.54 -4.59
C PRO A 85 15.02 -4.65 -5.63
N TYR A 86 16.09 -5.16 -6.27
CA TYR A 86 16.75 -4.49 -7.38
C TYR A 86 15.83 -4.23 -8.57
N LYS A 87 15.06 -5.23 -9.06
CA LYS A 87 14.12 -5.01 -10.19
C LYS A 87 12.95 -4.12 -9.81
N VAL A 88 12.41 -4.25 -8.60
CA VAL A 88 11.30 -3.41 -8.15
C VAL A 88 11.74 -1.95 -8.08
N VAL A 89 12.89 -1.66 -7.46
CA VAL A 89 13.45 -0.30 -7.40
C VAL A 89 13.78 0.20 -8.80
N LYS A 90 14.40 -0.62 -9.67
CA LYS A 90 14.71 -0.24 -11.05
C LYS A 90 13.47 0.10 -11.85
N ASN A 91 12.42 -0.72 -11.78
CA ASN A 91 11.16 -0.51 -12.50
C ASN A 91 10.42 0.72 -11.97
N PHE A 92 10.40 0.91 -10.65
CA PHE A 92 9.80 2.08 -10.01
C PHE A 92 10.54 3.37 -10.39
N CYS A 93 11.86 3.40 -10.26
CA CYS A 93 12.67 4.54 -10.71
C CYS A 93 12.49 4.79 -12.21
N CYS A 94 12.51 3.76 -13.07
CA CYS A 94 12.30 3.94 -14.49
C CYS A 94 10.89 4.48 -14.82
N PHE A 95 9.87 4.08 -14.06
CA PHE A 95 8.52 4.63 -14.20
C PHE A 95 8.46 6.13 -13.84
N PHE A 96 9.08 6.54 -12.73
CA PHE A 96 9.10 7.95 -12.31
C PHE A 96 10.05 8.82 -13.14
N PHE A 97 11.13 8.24 -13.68
CA PHE A 97 12.12 8.93 -14.51
C PHE A 97 11.91 8.72 -16.01
N LYS A 98 10.78 8.13 -16.43
CA LYS A 98 10.39 8.07 -17.84
C LYS A 98 10.20 9.50 -18.33
N LYS A 99 11.20 10.03 -19.03
CA LYS A 99 11.05 11.27 -19.79
C LYS A 99 9.96 11.03 -20.84
N PRO A 100 9.05 11.99 -21.07
CA PRO A 100 8.14 11.89 -22.20
C PRO A 100 8.99 11.73 -23.46
N ASP A 101 8.73 10.67 -24.22
CA ASP A 101 9.42 10.43 -25.47
C ASP A 101 9.17 11.65 -26.34
N ASN A 102 10.23 12.41 -26.62
CA ASN A 102 10.15 13.46 -27.62
C ASN A 102 9.77 12.75 -28.92
N ILE A 103 8.60 13.08 -29.47
CA ILE A 103 8.08 12.57 -30.74
C ILE A 103 9.11 12.65 -31.89
N PHE A 104 10.13 13.51 -31.73
CA PHE A 104 11.22 13.74 -32.67
C PHE A 104 12.53 12.99 -32.36
N LYS A 105 12.62 12.26 -31.25
CA LYS A 105 13.75 11.37 -30.92
C LYS A 105 13.31 9.90 -31.04
N HIS A 106 13.08 9.49 -32.28
CA HIS A 106 13.07 8.11 -32.75
C HIS A 106 14.39 7.42 -32.38
N ASN A 107 14.42 6.74 -31.23
CA ASN A 107 15.51 5.87 -30.84
C ASN A 107 15.29 4.49 -31.47
N GLY A 108 15.41 4.39 -32.80
CA GLY A 108 15.49 3.12 -33.56
C GLY A 108 14.57 1.99 -33.09
N SER A 109 13.34 2.29 -32.66
CA SER A 109 12.40 1.25 -32.24
C SER A 109 11.86 0.59 -33.51
N THR A 110 11.94 -0.73 -33.53
CA THR A 110 11.59 -1.62 -34.67
C THR A 110 10.20 -1.36 -35.27
N ALA A 111 9.33 -0.63 -34.59
CA ALA A 111 8.00 -0.24 -35.08
C ALA A 111 8.04 0.90 -36.12
N TYR A 112 8.93 1.90 -35.97
CA TYR A 112 9.02 3.03 -36.91
C TYR A 112 9.65 2.59 -38.24
N ASP A 113 10.71 1.79 -38.18
CA ASP A 113 11.36 1.23 -39.37
C ASP A 113 10.38 0.37 -40.18
N LYS A 114 9.49 -0.35 -39.51
CA LYS A 114 8.43 -1.14 -40.14
C LYS A 114 7.39 -0.27 -40.85
N TYR A 115 7.07 0.89 -40.29
CA TYR A 115 6.16 1.86 -40.91
C TYR A 115 6.76 2.52 -42.15
N ILE A 116 8.04 2.91 -42.08
CA ILE A 116 8.78 3.45 -43.23
C ILE A 116 8.93 2.40 -44.35
N GLN A 117 9.15 1.12 -44.01
CA GLN A 117 9.15 0.04 -44.99
C GLN A 117 7.79 -0.14 -45.68
N MET A 118 6.67 0.03 -44.97
CA MET A 118 5.33 -0.05 -45.56
C MET A 118 5.00 1.11 -46.50
N ILE A 119 5.57 2.30 -46.29
CA ILE A 119 5.38 3.47 -47.18
C ILE A 119 6.24 3.37 -48.44
N LYS A 120 7.37 2.67 -48.36
CA LYS A 120 8.35 2.59 -49.46
C LYS A 120 8.03 1.49 -50.47
N ASN A 121 7.10 0.59 -50.16
CA ASN A 121 6.48 -0.36 -51.09
C ASN A 121 5.22 0.24 -51.70
#